data_AF-A0A2V9I8S7-F1
#
_entry.id   AF-A0A2V9I8S7-F1
#
_cell.length_a   1.000
_cell.length_b   1.000
_cell.length_c   1.000
_cell.angle_alpha   90.00
_cell.angle_beta   90.00
_cell.angle_gamma   90.00
#
_symmetry.space_group_name_H-M   'P 1'
#
loop_
_entity.id
_entity.type
_entity.pdbx_description
1 polymer ?
#
loop_
_entity_poly.entity_id
_entity_poly.type
_entity_poly.pdbx_seq_one_letter_code
_entity_poly.pdbx_strand_id
1 'polypeptide(L)'
;MSKRPFPAEAAMRRTSLSFSALLVLLSNASSVPGQHEHHGIHKMAADARVEVLDDAAGQVLTVRAGPINLPARSDHTAVAQAPELFLEIPFDCWIVAYHPRLVDADGAVLPGRLLHHVGYWNTARSDFLCPNNEEHIFGAGGEMNDWPALPGFGYRVRKGERIRIGTMFHNPTDTGHPSSYIEVKVEYRRPAPEGPQLRSVYPTWFDVQKCGRSGYDLKPGRNVTTGDFNVPYSGTLLGVGGHLHDYGQELVLFNLTRNEEIATLHSKLAPGGRIVSMPIVSFLDRGGYRLKQGERIRVTATYDNRTGKHLTDGAMGIAVGYFLPDDDSQMTALRRKQD
;
A
#
# COMPACT_ATOMS: atom_id res chain seq x y z
N MET A 1 57.39 34.41 -47.41
CA MET A 1 57.60 34.37 -48.88
C MET A 1 57.13 33.03 -49.40
N SER A 2 56.17 33.10 -50.33
CA SER A 2 55.72 32.13 -51.35
C SER A 2 56.13 30.64 -51.24
N LYS A 3 55.14 29.74 -51.33
CA LYS A 3 54.98 28.84 -52.49
C LYS A 3 53.68 28.01 -52.40
N ARG A 4 52.83 28.18 -53.41
CA ARG A 4 51.91 27.15 -53.99
C ARG A 4 52.64 26.55 -55.21
N PRO A 5 52.36 25.32 -55.71
CA PRO A 5 51.05 24.96 -56.28
C PRO A 5 50.57 23.49 -56.16
N PHE A 6 49.29 23.30 -56.50
CA PHE A 6 48.55 22.06 -56.86
C PHE A 6 49.01 21.49 -58.22
N PRO A 7 48.77 20.20 -58.58
CA PRO A 7 47.47 19.66 -59.08
C PRO A 7 47.11 18.25 -58.53
N ALA A 8 45.84 17.90 -58.25
CA ALA A 8 44.78 17.37 -59.13
C ALA A 8 45.06 15.97 -59.72
N GLU A 9 44.34 14.93 -59.26
CA GLU A 9 43.50 14.04 -60.09
C GLU A 9 42.75 12.98 -59.27
N ALA A 10 41.59 12.58 -59.82
CA ALA A 10 40.54 11.80 -59.20
C ALA A 10 40.72 10.29 -59.35
N ALA A 11 40.24 9.50 -58.38
CA ALA A 11 39.83 8.12 -58.62
C ALA A 11 38.72 7.68 -57.65
N MET A 12 37.53 7.55 -58.22
CA MET A 12 36.34 6.93 -57.67
C MET A 12 36.54 5.42 -57.55
N ARG A 13 36.25 4.80 -56.38
CA ARG A 13 35.60 3.47 -56.29
C ARG A 13 35.30 3.01 -54.84
N ARG A 14 34.00 2.82 -54.61
CA ARG A 14 33.34 1.76 -53.82
C ARG A 14 33.72 1.64 -52.34
N THR A 15 33.02 2.40 -51.51
CA THR A 15 32.75 2.04 -50.11
C THR A 15 31.82 0.83 -50.07
N SER A 16 32.35 -0.31 -49.64
CA SER A 16 31.58 -1.47 -49.19
C SER A 16 30.89 -1.14 -47.87
N LEU A 17 29.56 -1.27 -47.85
CA LEU A 17 28.75 -1.25 -46.63
C LEU A 17 29.17 -2.42 -45.73
N SER A 18 29.74 -2.13 -44.55
CA SER A 18 29.66 -3.03 -43.40
C SER A 18 28.47 -2.61 -42.56
N PHE A 19 27.38 -3.38 -42.70
CA PHE A 19 26.26 -3.38 -41.77
C PHE A 19 26.76 -4.00 -40.44
N SER A 20 27.23 -3.16 -39.53
CA SER A 20 27.34 -3.56 -38.13
C SER A 20 25.92 -3.58 -37.55
N ALA A 21 25.35 -4.78 -37.48
CA ALA A 21 24.10 -5.03 -36.77
C ALA A 21 24.32 -4.67 -35.29
N LEU A 22 23.89 -3.46 -34.90
CA LEU A 22 23.77 -3.08 -33.51
C LEU A 22 22.57 -3.87 -32.97
N LEU A 23 22.86 -5.01 -32.34
CA LEU A 23 21.88 -5.80 -31.62
C LEU A 23 21.41 -4.95 -30.43
N VAL A 24 20.29 -4.25 -30.61
CA VAL A 24 19.56 -3.62 -29.50
C VAL A 24 19.06 -4.78 -28.65
N LEU A 25 19.81 -5.07 -27.58
CA LEU A 25 19.30 -5.85 -26.47
C LEU A 25 18.13 -5.05 -25.90
N LEU A 26 16.92 -5.43 -26.30
CA LEU A 26 15.70 -5.13 -25.57
C LEU A 26 15.93 -5.64 -24.15
N SER A 27 16.29 -4.73 -23.26
CA SER A 27 16.26 -4.98 -21.83
C SER A 27 14.80 -5.28 -21.50
N ASN A 28 14.50 -6.56 -21.29
CA ASN A 28 13.27 -6.96 -20.63
C ASN A 28 13.22 -6.17 -19.32
N ALA A 29 12.30 -5.20 -19.25
CA ALA A 29 11.90 -4.60 -18.00
C ALA A 29 11.50 -5.76 -17.09
N SER A 30 12.38 -6.07 -16.13
CA SER A 30 12.10 -7.07 -15.13
C SER A 30 10.99 -6.47 -14.27
N SER A 31 9.83 -7.10 -14.26
CA SER A 31 8.76 -6.80 -13.31
C SER A 31 9.37 -6.81 -11.91
N VAL A 32 9.36 -5.65 -11.25
CA VAL A 32 9.74 -5.55 -9.84
C VAL A 32 8.67 -6.33 -9.08
N PRO A 33 9.02 -7.40 -8.33
CA PRO A 33 8.03 -8.15 -7.58
C PRO A 33 7.36 -7.20 -6.59
N GLY A 34 6.06 -6.95 -6.77
CA GLY A 34 5.29 -6.21 -5.78
C GLY A 34 5.40 -6.86 -4.40
N GLN A 35 5.39 -6.07 -3.32
CA GLN A 35 5.42 -6.54 -1.93
C GLN A 35 4.24 -7.46 -1.54
N HIS A 36 3.29 -7.67 -2.46
CA HIS A 36 2.24 -8.68 -2.39
C HIS A 36 1.99 -9.31 -3.78
N GLU A 37 3.04 -9.65 -4.53
CA GLU A 37 2.84 -10.47 -5.74
C GLU A 37 2.48 -11.91 -5.36
N HIS A 38 1.27 -12.31 -5.75
CA HIS A 38 0.72 -13.63 -5.53
C HIS A 38 1.23 -14.59 -6.60
N HIS A 39 2.14 -15.50 -6.24
CA HIS A 39 2.57 -16.61 -7.11
C HIS A 39 1.80 -17.92 -6.84
N GLY A 40 0.52 -17.81 -6.49
CA GLY A 40 -0.44 -18.89 -6.74
C GLY A 40 -1.09 -18.65 -8.10
N ILE A 41 -1.31 -19.70 -8.89
CA ILE A 41 -2.19 -19.61 -10.07
C ILE A 41 -3.62 -19.46 -9.53
N HIS A 42 -4.01 -18.25 -9.14
CA HIS A 42 -5.38 -17.95 -8.77
C HIS A 42 -6.24 -17.94 -10.03
N LYS A 43 -7.47 -18.44 -9.91
CA LYS A 43 -8.48 -18.13 -10.93
C LYS A 43 -8.66 -16.61 -10.97
N MET A 44 -8.79 -16.05 -12.16
CA MET A 44 -8.99 -14.62 -12.34
C MET A 44 -10.49 -14.31 -12.43
N ALA A 45 -10.95 -13.33 -11.67
CA ALA A 45 -12.25 -12.70 -11.87
C ALA A 45 -12.10 -11.64 -12.97
N ALA A 46 -12.17 -12.07 -14.23
CA ALA A 46 -11.86 -11.24 -15.40
C ALA A 46 -12.77 -9.99 -15.54
N ASP A 47 -13.98 -10.04 -14.98
CA ASP A 47 -14.95 -8.93 -15.03
C ASP A 47 -14.72 -7.88 -13.94
N ALA A 48 -13.81 -8.15 -12.99
CA ALA A 48 -13.50 -7.24 -11.91
C ALA A 48 -12.82 -5.97 -12.45
N ARG A 49 -13.31 -4.82 -12.00
CA ARG A 49 -12.89 -3.48 -12.43
C ARG A 49 -12.98 -2.50 -11.27
N VAL A 50 -12.46 -1.29 -11.49
CA VAL A 50 -12.64 -0.16 -10.58
C VAL A 50 -13.81 0.69 -11.08
N GLU A 51 -14.76 0.97 -10.20
CA GLU A 51 -15.83 1.94 -10.43
C GLU A 51 -15.62 3.13 -9.51
N VAL A 52 -15.78 4.35 -10.06
CA VAL A 52 -15.52 5.59 -9.33
C VAL A 52 -16.72 6.52 -9.47
N LEU A 53 -17.21 7.03 -8.35
CA LEU A 53 -18.24 8.06 -8.29
C LEU A 53 -17.73 9.25 -7.48
N ASP A 54 -17.74 10.45 -8.07
CA ASP A 54 -17.39 11.71 -7.41
C ASP A 54 -18.64 12.43 -6.93
N ASP A 55 -18.81 12.50 -5.60
CA ASP A 55 -19.69 13.48 -4.97
C ASP A 55 -18.88 14.74 -4.67
N ALA A 56 -18.83 15.64 -5.66
CA ALA A 56 -18.05 16.86 -5.55
C ALA A 56 -18.56 17.83 -4.48
N ALA A 57 -19.86 17.79 -4.15
CA ALA A 57 -20.45 18.65 -3.12
C ALA A 57 -20.06 18.15 -1.72
N GLY A 58 -20.10 16.83 -1.50
CA GLY A 58 -19.62 16.19 -0.28
C GLY A 58 -18.08 16.08 -0.19
N GLN A 59 -17.37 16.29 -1.30
CA GLN A 59 -15.94 16.05 -1.45
C GLN A 59 -15.54 14.60 -1.10
N VAL A 60 -16.29 13.65 -1.67
CA VAL A 60 -16.09 12.21 -1.47
C VAL A 60 -15.98 11.50 -2.81
N LEU A 61 -14.91 10.73 -2.99
CA LEU A 61 -14.78 9.74 -4.07
C LEU A 61 -15.20 8.38 -3.53
N THR A 62 -16.26 7.79 -4.07
CA THR A 62 -16.60 6.38 -3.81
C THR A 62 -15.87 5.51 -4.82
N VAL A 63 -14.95 4.67 -4.35
CA VAL A 63 -14.15 3.76 -5.18
C VAL A 63 -14.58 2.32 -4.88
N ARG A 64 -15.09 1.59 -5.88
CA ARG A 64 -15.46 0.17 -5.76
C ARG A 64 -14.52 -0.69 -6.60
N ALA A 65 -14.04 -1.79 -6.04
CA ALA A 65 -13.33 -2.83 -6.80
C ALA A 65 -14.08 -4.17 -6.70
N GLY A 66 -14.45 -4.72 -7.86
CA GLY A 66 -15.25 -5.93 -8.02
C GLY A 66 -15.92 -5.97 -9.40
N PRO A 67 -16.89 -6.86 -9.66
CA PRO A 67 -17.45 -7.85 -8.74
C PRO A 67 -16.52 -9.04 -8.52
N ILE A 68 -16.55 -9.60 -7.31
CA ILE A 68 -15.95 -10.89 -6.96
C ILE A 68 -17.04 -11.84 -6.47
N ASN A 69 -17.06 -13.05 -7.00
CA ASN A 69 -17.94 -14.10 -6.51
C ASN A 69 -17.24 -14.85 -5.37
N LEU A 70 -17.93 -14.96 -4.23
CA LEU A 70 -17.40 -15.55 -3.01
C LEU A 70 -18.21 -16.79 -2.63
N PRO A 71 -17.89 -17.99 -3.15
CA PRO A 71 -18.54 -19.22 -2.73
C PRO A 71 -18.34 -19.45 -1.22
N ALA A 72 -19.32 -20.08 -0.56
CA ALA A 72 -19.21 -20.41 0.86
C ALA A 72 -17.95 -21.24 1.14
N ARG A 73 -17.40 -21.12 2.36
CA ARG A 73 -16.27 -21.92 2.89
C ARG A 73 -15.05 -21.99 1.96
N SER A 74 -14.72 -20.88 1.31
CA SER A 74 -13.60 -20.79 0.37
C SER A 74 -12.46 -19.98 0.97
N ASP A 75 -11.23 -20.49 0.89
CA ASP A 75 -10.04 -19.69 1.16
C ASP A 75 -9.68 -18.80 -0.03
N HIS A 76 -8.64 -17.98 0.11
CA HIS A 76 -8.21 -17.05 -0.93
C HIS A 76 -7.63 -17.75 -2.18
N THR A 77 -7.27 -19.04 -2.10
CA THR A 77 -6.80 -19.84 -3.23
C THR A 77 -7.96 -20.41 -4.06
N ALA A 78 -9.09 -20.67 -3.41
CA ALA A 78 -10.31 -21.17 -4.05
C ALA A 78 -11.17 -20.07 -4.67
N VAL A 79 -11.08 -18.83 -4.15
CA VAL A 79 -11.76 -17.65 -4.70
C VAL A 79 -11.02 -17.15 -5.95
N ALA A 80 -11.77 -16.81 -6.99
CA ALA A 80 -11.22 -16.12 -8.15
C ALA A 80 -10.93 -14.66 -7.78
N GLN A 81 -9.66 -14.26 -7.78
CA GLN A 81 -9.23 -12.93 -7.35
C GLN A 81 -9.32 -11.92 -8.50
N ALA A 82 -9.47 -10.64 -8.18
CA ALA A 82 -9.35 -9.58 -9.18
C ALA A 82 -7.96 -9.62 -9.83
N PRO A 83 -7.82 -9.22 -11.10
CA PRO A 83 -6.52 -8.83 -11.62
C PRO A 83 -6.00 -7.61 -10.87
N GLU A 84 -4.80 -7.18 -11.23
CA GLU A 84 -4.32 -5.89 -10.79
C GLU A 84 -5.22 -4.77 -11.32
N LEU A 85 -5.72 -3.95 -10.41
CA LEU A 85 -6.65 -2.87 -10.69
C LEU A 85 -5.99 -1.52 -10.48
N PHE A 86 -6.50 -0.49 -11.16
CA PHE A 86 -5.96 0.87 -11.04
C PHE A 86 -7.07 1.90 -10.94
N LEU A 87 -6.93 2.77 -9.95
CA LEU A 87 -7.65 4.03 -9.87
C LEU A 87 -6.77 5.13 -10.48
N GLU A 88 -7.28 5.83 -11.49
CA GLU A 88 -6.66 7.07 -11.96
C GLU A 88 -7.23 8.25 -11.15
N ILE A 89 -6.35 9.05 -10.56
CA ILE A 89 -6.76 10.21 -9.77
C ILE A 89 -7.37 11.28 -10.68
N PRO A 90 -8.64 11.69 -10.47
CA PRO A 90 -9.36 12.55 -11.41
C PRO A 90 -8.94 14.03 -11.36
N PHE A 91 -8.37 14.48 -10.24
CA PHE A 91 -7.98 15.88 -10.01
C PHE A 91 -6.95 15.99 -8.89
N ASP A 92 -6.25 17.13 -8.85
CA ASP A 92 -5.35 17.47 -7.76
C ASP A 92 -6.11 17.66 -6.44
N CYS A 93 -5.81 16.85 -5.43
CA CYS A 93 -6.42 16.97 -4.09
C CYS A 93 -5.49 16.46 -2.98
N TRP A 94 -5.88 16.67 -1.74
CA TRP A 94 -5.42 15.87 -0.62
C TRP A 94 -6.49 14.84 -0.30
N ILE A 95 -6.09 13.58 -0.15
CA ILE A 95 -6.92 12.55 0.47
C ILE A 95 -6.79 12.71 1.98
N VAL A 96 -7.92 12.76 2.70
CA VAL A 96 -7.92 13.06 4.13
C VAL A 96 -8.48 11.93 4.98
N ALA A 97 -9.38 11.09 4.45
CA ALA A 97 -9.95 9.97 5.19
C ALA A 97 -10.31 8.80 4.27
N TYR A 98 -10.39 7.61 4.85
CA TYR A 98 -10.81 6.37 4.17
C TYR A 98 -11.85 5.64 5.01
N HIS A 99 -12.95 5.24 4.36
CA HIS A 99 -14.05 4.50 4.99
C HIS A 99 -14.34 3.22 4.17
N PRO A 100 -13.63 2.10 4.47
CA PRO A 100 -13.81 0.85 3.77
C PRO A 100 -15.07 0.10 4.22
N ARG A 101 -15.74 -0.55 3.28
CA ARG A 101 -16.82 -1.50 3.53
C ARG A 101 -16.92 -2.53 2.42
N LEU A 102 -17.41 -3.72 2.75
CA LEU A 102 -17.82 -4.68 1.73
C LEU A 102 -19.28 -4.49 1.39
N VAL A 103 -19.61 -4.54 0.11
CA VAL A 103 -20.99 -4.40 -0.38
C VAL A 103 -21.28 -5.41 -1.48
N ASP A 104 -22.54 -5.75 -1.67
CA ASP A 104 -23.01 -6.48 -2.85
C ASP A 104 -23.31 -5.53 -4.03
N ALA A 105 -23.91 -6.07 -5.10
CA ALA A 105 -24.29 -5.29 -6.28
C ALA A 105 -25.27 -4.15 -5.97
N ASP A 106 -26.19 -4.37 -5.04
CA ASP A 106 -27.23 -3.43 -4.65
C ASP A 106 -26.75 -2.40 -3.60
N GLY A 107 -25.50 -2.55 -3.13
CA GLY A 107 -24.88 -1.68 -2.13
C GLY A 107 -25.20 -2.08 -0.68
N ALA A 108 -25.81 -3.26 -0.46
CA ALA A 108 -26.05 -3.75 0.88
C ALA A 108 -24.74 -4.20 1.52
N VAL A 109 -24.55 -3.86 2.79
CA VAL A 109 -23.30 -4.12 3.52
C VAL A 109 -23.13 -5.61 3.77
N LEU A 110 -21.96 -6.13 3.39
CA LEU A 110 -21.54 -7.51 3.62
C LEU A 110 -20.62 -7.61 4.84
N PRO A 111 -20.48 -8.81 5.46
CA PRO A 111 -19.56 -9.01 6.56
C PRO A 111 -18.11 -8.69 6.18
N GLY A 112 -17.45 -7.80 6.92
CA GLY A 112 -16.05 -7.39 6.65
C GLY A 112 -15.08 -8.56 6.55
N ARG A 113 -15.31 -9.64 7.32
CA ARG A 113 -14.55 -10.91 7.32
C ARG A 113 -14.46 -11.65 5.98
N LEU A 114 -15.09 -11.14 4.92
CA LEU A 114 -14.95 -11.67 3.55
C LEU A 114 -13.73 -11.06 2.83
N LEU A 115 -13.15 -9.99 3.36
CA LEU A 115 -11.89 -9.44 2.87
C LEU A 115 -10.75 -10.04 3.68
N HIS A 116 -9.79 -10.65 2.98
CA HIS A 116 -8.53 -11.04 3.59
C HIS A 116 -7.64 -9.80 3.76
N HIS A 117 -7.38 -9.09 2.66
CA HIS A 117 -6.86 -7.72 2.68
C HIS A 117 -7.07 -7.00 1.33
N VAL A 118 -6.99 -5.68 1.37
CA VAL A 118 -6.78 -4.81 0.21
C VAL A 118 -5.61 -3.88 0.48
N GLY A 119 -4.80 -3.62 -0.53
CA GLY A 119 -3.77 -2.59 -0.50
C GLY A 119 -3.93 -1.61 -1.65
N TYR A 120 -3.55 -0.36 -1.39
CA TYR A 120 -3.54 0.74 -2.34
C TYR A 120 -2.13 1.33 -2.39
N TRP A 121 -1.55 1.41 -3.60
CA TRP A 121 -0.20 1.91 -3.81
C TRP A 121 -0.17 3.04 -4.81
N ASN A 122 0.46 4.17 -4.46
CA ASN A 122 0.74 5.21 -5.44
C ASN A 122 1.94 4.81 -6.29
N THR A 123 1.69 4.46 -7.55
CA THR A 123 2.72 4.04 -8.50
C THR A 123 3.70 5.17 -8.86
N ALA A 124 3.32 6.43 -8.62
CA ALA A 124 4.13 7.59 -8.92
C ALA A 124 5.16 7.94 -7.83
N ARG A 125 5.22 7.20 -6.71
CA ARG A 125 6.18 7.45 -5.62
C ARG A 125 6.69 6.13 -5.03
N SER A 126 7.96 6.11 -4.66
CA SER A 126 8.52 5.01 -3.87
C SER A 126 8.16 5.14 -2.38
N ASP A 127 7.96 4.01 -1.71
CA ASP A 127 7.84 3.93 -0.26
C ASP A 127 9.17 4.38 0.38
N PHE A 128 9.13 5.36 1.28
CA PHE A 128 10.36 5.91 1.81
C PHE A 128 11.07 4.98 2.79
N LEU A 129 10.36 4.10 3.50
CA LEU A 129 10.96 3.07 4.34
C LEU A 129 11.50 1.91 3.51
N CYS A 130 10.89 1.65 2.35
CA CYS A 130 11.25 0.59 1.42
C CYS A 130 11.33 1.08 -0.05
N PRO A 131 12.40 1.79 -0.44
CA PRO A 131 12.46 2.54 -1.72
C PRO A 131 12.28 1.75 -3.01
N ASN A 132 12.46 0.43 -2.98
CA ASN A 132 12.22 -0.44 -4.13
C ASN A 132 10.73 -0.69 -4.39
N ASN A 133 9.89 -0.38 -3.41
CA ASN A 133 8.46 -0.65 -3.44
C ASN A 133 7.68 0.63 -3.71
N GLU A 134 6.51 0.49 -4.32
CA GLU A 134 5.59 1.61 -4.49
C GLU A 134 5.08 2.07 -3.13
N GLU A 135 4.77 3.35 -3.02
CA GLU A 135 4.30 3.91 -1.77
C GLU A 135 2.92 3.36 -1.39
N HIS A 136 2.82 2.71 -0.25
CA HIS A 136 1.53 2.35 0.34
C HIS A 136 0.77 3.60 0.76
N ILE A 137 -0.49 3.72 0.36
CA ILE A 137 -1.32 4.88 0.75
C ILE A 137 -2.46 4.51 1.69
N PHE A 138 -2.94 3.27 1.60
CA PHE A 138 -4.07 2.76 2.37
C PHE A 138 -4.10 1.22 2.27
N GLY A 139 -4.67 0.58 3.28
CA GLY A 139 -5.02 -0.84 3.25
C GLY A 139 -6.06 -1.16 4.31
N ALA A 140 -6.75 -2.27 4.12
CA ALA A 140 -7.74 -2.79 5.06
C ALA A 140 -7.82 -4.31 4.95
N GLY A 141 -8.10 -5.00 6.06
CA GLY A 141 -8.56 -6.39 6.06
C GLY A 141 -9.97 -6.50 6.62
N GLY A 142 -10.32 -7.70 7.09
CA GLY A 142 -11.64 -7.97 7.65
C GLY A 142 -12.04 -7.12 8.85
N GLU A 143 -11.07 -6.43 9.48
CA GLU A 143 -11.27 -5.44 10.53
C GLU A 143 -11.96 -4.15 10.07
N MET A 144 -11.89 -3.80 8.78
CA MET A 144 -12.60 -2.65 8.16
C MET A 144 -12.46 -1.33 8.93
N ASN A 145 -11.26 -1.04 9.46
CA ASN A 145 -11.05 0.18 10.25
C ASN A 145 -11.29 1.44 9.41
N ASP A 146 -12.07 2.37 9.96
CA ASP A 146 -12.13 3.75 9.47
C ASP A 146 -10.81 4.48 9.77
N TRP A 147 -10.26 5.15 8.76
CA TRP A 147 -9.12 6.05 8.90
C TRP A 147 -9.61 7.49 8.86
N PRO A 148 -9.81 8.14 10.03
CA PRO A 148 -10.43 9.44 10.09
C PRO A 148 -9.51 10.55 9.60
N ALA A 149 -10.12 11.68 9.24
CA ALA A 149 -9.39 12.90 8.92
C ALA A 149 -8.56 13.39 10.12
N LEU A 150 -7.30 13.72 9.86
CA LEU A 150 -6.46 14.45 10.79
C LEU A 150 -6.51 15.95 10.46
N PRO A 151 -7.00 16.81 11.38
CA PRO A 151 -7.13 18.23 11.11
C PRO A 151 -5.82 18.88 10.64
N GLY A 152 -5.86 19.54 9.47
CA GLY A 152 -4.70 20.24 8.89
C GLY A 152 -3.76 19.37 8.05
N PHE A 153 -4.04 18.07 7.89
CA PHE A 153 -3.20 17.13 7.18
C PHE A 153 -3.94 16.37 6.09
N GLY A 154 -3.19 15.87 5.10
CA GLY A 154 -3.71 14.94 4.11
C GLY A 154 -2.63 14.37 3.22
N TYR A 155 -2.93 13.30 2.50
CA TYR A 155 -2.02 12.70 1.53
C TYR A 155 -2.22 13.36 0.15
N ARG A 156 -1.18 14.04 -0.36
CA ARG A 156 -1.26 14.81 -1.60
C ARG A 156 -1.16 13.89 -2.83
N VAL A 157 -2.17 13.97 -3.68
CA VAL A 157 -2.22 13.32 -5.01
C VAL A 157 -2.39 14.35 -6.12
N ARG A 158 -1.96 13.97 -7.33
CA ARG A 158 -2.11 14.78 -8.55
C ARG A 158 -2.98 14.06 -9.57
N LYS A 159 -3.67 14.84 -10.40
CA LYS A 159 -4.43 14.33 -11.53
C LYS A 159 -3.57 13.41 -12.40
N GLY A 160 -4.12 12.25 -12.77
CA GLY A 160 -3.45 11.26 -13.62
C GLY A 160 -2.47 10.35 -12.87
N GLU A 161 -2.23 10.56 -11.57
CA GLU A 161 -1.52 9.54 -10.78
C GLU A 161 -2.35 8.26 -10.74
N ARG A 162 -1.67 7.12 -10.89
CA ARG A 162 -2.30 5.81 -10.84
C ARG A 162 -2.09 5.20 -9.46
N ILE A 163 -3.19 4.88 -8.80
CA ILE A 163 -3.20 4.13 -7.55
C ILE A 163 -3.50 2.67 -7.90
N ARG A 164 -2.52 1.80 -7.72
CA ARG A 164 -2.69 0.36 -7.88
C ARG A 164 -3.50 -0.19 -6.72
N ILE A 165 -4.44 -1.08 -7.02
CA ILE A 165 -5.33 -1.72 -6.06
C ILE A 165 -5.15 -3.22 -6.19
N GLY A 166 -4.79 -3.86 -5.08
CA GLY A 166 -4.64 -5.31 -4.96
C GLY A 166 -5.61 -5.82 -3.91
N THR A 167 -6.57 -6.64 -4.31
CA THR A 167 -7.57 -7.22 -3.41
C THR A 167 -7.33 -8.71 -3.25
N MET A 168 -7.48 -9.19 -2.02
CA MET A 168 -7.56 -10.61 -1.72
C MET A 168 -8.82 -10.88 -0.90
N PHE A 169 -9.73 -11.65 -1.48
CA PHE A 169 -10.96 -12.08 -0.84
C PHE A 169 -10.88 -13.54 -0.41
N HIS A 170 -11.65 -13.85 0.62
CA HIS A 170 -11.97 -15.22 1.03
C HIS A 170 -13.41 -15.27 1.54
N ASN A 171 -13.94 -16.45 1.79
CA ASN A 171 -15.25 -16.60 2.39
C ASN A 171 -15.26 -17.71 3.43
N PRO A 172 -14.91 -17.39 4.68
CA PRO A 172 -14.96 -18.34 5.79
C PRO A 172 -16.38 -18.50 6.38
N THR A 173 -17.44 -18.05 5.68
CA THR A 173 -18.84 -18.18 6.11
C THR A 173 -19.50 -19.41 5.44
N ASP A 174 -20.66 -19.80 5.96
CA ASP A 174 -21.50 -20.84 5.35
C ASP A 174 -22.38 -20.32 4.20
N THR A 175 -22.33 -19.02 3.90
CA THR A 175 -23.18 -18.37 2.90
C THR A 175 -22.34 -17.89 1.72
N GLY A 176 -22.78 -18.19 0.50
CA GLY A 176 -22.15 -17.65 -0.71
C GLY A 176 -22.57 -16.20 -0.95
N HIS A 177 -21.64 -15.36 -1.39
CA HIS A 177 -21.92 -13.96 -1.75
C HIS A 177 -21.53 -13.73 -3.22
N PRO A 178 -22.50 -13.69 -4.15
CA PRO A 178 -22.22 -13.30 -5.52
C PRO A 178 -21.96 -11.79 -5.60
N SER A 179 -21.21 -11.35 -6.61
CA SER A 179 -21.03 -9.93 -6.94
C SER A 179 -20.69 -9.03 -5.74
N SER A 180 -19.66 -9.40 -4.99
CA SER A 180 -19.14 -8.64 -3.85
C SER A 180 -18.10 -7.61 -4.31
N TYR A 181 -18.05 -6.48 -3.61
CA TYR A 181 -17.12 -5.38 -3.87
C TYR A 181 -16.49 -4.94 -2.57
N ILE A 182 -15.21 -4.54 -2.63
CA ILE A 182 -14.67 -3.60 -1.66
C ILE A 182 -15.03 -2.20 -2.13
N GLU A 183 -15.72 -1.45 -1.28
CA GLU A 183 -15.99 -0.03 -1.50
C GLU A 183 -15.22 0.78 -0.47
N VAL A 184 -14.51 1.81 -0.93
CA VAL A 184 -13.84 2.79 -0.07
C VAL A 184 -14.41 4.15 -0.40
N LYS A 185 -15.05 4.79 0.57
CA LYS A 185 -15.31 6.23 0.47
C LYS A 185 -14.05 6.97 0.89
N VAL A 186 -13.52 7.75 -0.04
CA VAL A 186 -12.29 8.53 0.10
C VAL A 186 -12.68 9.99 0.22
N GLU A 187 -12.56 10.57 1.42
CA GLU A 187 -12.73 12.01 1.56
C GLU A 187 -11.53 12.75 0.99
N TYR A 188 -11.78 13.84 0.27
CA TYR A 188 -10.74 14.67 -0.31
C TYR A 188 -10.94 16.16 -0.04
N ARG A 189 -9.86 16.95 -0.14
CA ARG A 189 -9.91 18.42 -0.17
C ARG A 189 -9.15 18.92 -1.39
N ARG A 190 -9.80 19.74 -2.21
CA ARG A 190 -9.14 20.39 -3.36
C ARG A 190 -8.36 21.62 -2.88
N PRO A 191 -7.22 21.96 -3.50
CA PRO A 191 -6.57 23.25 -3.28
C PRO A 191 -7.57 24.38 -3.55
N ALA A 192 -7.65 25.32 -2.62
CA ALA A 192 -8.45 26.54 -2.76
C ALA A 192 -7.54 27.75 -2.53
N PRO A 193 -7.59 28.80 -3.38
CA PRO A 193 -6.74 29.98 -3.22
C PRO A 193 -6.85 30.66 -1.85
N GLU A 194 -8.04 30.63 -1.25
CA GLU A 194 -8.37 31.29 0.03
C GLU A 194 -8.60 30.29 1.19
N GLY A 195 -8.33 29.00 0.97
CA GLY A 195 -8.53 27.94 1.97
C GLY A 195 -7.26 27.61 2.77
N PRO A 196 -7.39 27.03 3.98
CA PRO A 196 -6.23 26.54 4.72
C PRO A 196 -5.51 25.45 3.90
N GLN A 197 -4.23 25.69 3.61
CA GLN A 197 -3.43 24.72 2.90
C GLN A 197 -3.10 23.55 3.84
N LEU A 198 -3.47 22.34 3.45
CA LEU A 198 -3.14 21.13 4.21
C LEU A 198 -1.66 20.82 4.08
N ARG A 199 -1.07 20.32 5.17
CA ARG A 199 0.29 19.78 5.16
C ARG A 199 0.24 18.33 4.68
N SER A 200 1.14 18.00 3.75
CA SER A 200 1.23 16.65 3.20
C SER A 200 1.76 15.67 4.25
N VAL A 201 1.06 14.56 4.43
CA VAL A 201 1.52 13.40 5.19
C VAL A 201 1.75 12.22 4.25
N TYR A 202 2.62 11.31 4.67
CA TYR A 202 3.09 10.17 3.91
C TYR A 202 2.99 8.93 4.79
N PRO A 203 2.42 7.83 4.33
CA PRO A 203 2.30 6.66 5.19
C PRO A 203 3.64 5.99 5.47
N THR A 204 3.92 5.69 6.73
CA THR A 204 4.94 4.71 7.12
C THR A 204 4.32 3.32 7.09
N TRP A 205 4.99 2.35 6.47
CA TRP A 205 4.58 0.95 6.46
C TRP A 205 5.56 0.06 7.24
N PHE A 206 5.42 0.02 8.56
CA PHE A 206 6.28 -0.81 9.43
C PHE A 206 5.77 -2.25 9.46
N ASP A 207 6.26 -3.06 8.53
CA ASP A 207 5.98 -4.49 8.45
C ASP A 207 7.03 -5.32 9.22
N VAL A 208 6.60 -6.34 9.96
CA VAL A 208 7.52 -7.30 10.62
C VAL A 208 8.41 -8.05 9.62
N GLN A 209 7.97 -8.20 8.37
CA GLN A 209 8.74 -8.75 7.24
C GLN A 209 9.54 -7.69 6.47
N LYS A 210 9.58 -6.45 6.99
CA LYS A 210 10.32 -5.32 6.43
C LYS A 210 9.86 -5.00 5.00
N CYS A 211 10.80 -4.92 4.07
CA CYS A 211 10.52 -4.62 2.66
C CYS A 211 10.16 -5.86 1.82
N GLY A 212 9.98 -7.02 2.46
CA GLY A 212 9.62 -8.27 1.80
C GLY A 212 8.10 -8.48 1.70
N ARG A 213 7.72 -9.74 1.48
CA ARG A 213 6.32 -10.18 1.51
C ARG A 213 5.82 -10.21 2.95
N SER A 214 4.66 -9.62 3.21
CA SER A 214 4.10 -9.48 4.56
C SER A 214 3.60 -10.78 5.20
N GLY A 215 3.22 -11.75 4.37
CA GLY A 215 2.71 -13.05 4.83
C GLY A 215 3.78 -13.88 5.53
N TYR A 216 3.40 -14.56 6.62
CA TYR A 216 4.24 -15.56 7.26
C TYR A 216 3.42 -16.60 8.04
N ASP A 217 4.10 -17.71 8.34
CA ASP A 217 3.51 -18.85 9.00
C ASP A 217 3.32 -18.66 10.51
N LEU A 218 2.28 -19.27 11.08
CA LEU A 218 2.07 -19.38 12.52
C LEU A 218 2.23 -20.83 12.99
N LYS A 219 3.12 -21.04 13.97
CA LYS A 219 3.21 -22.31 14.72
C LYS A 219 2.08 -22.39 15.75
N PRO A 220 1.70 -23.57 16.24
CA PRO A 220 0.79 -23.68 17.39
C PRO A 220 1.30 -22.88 18.60
N GLY A 221 0.39 -22.19 19.30
CA GLY A 221 0.68 -21.39 20.48
C GLY A 221 1.25 -19.99 20.17
N ARG A 222 2.10 -19.50 21.08
CA ARG A 222 2.62 -18.12 21.03
C ARG A 222 3.67 -17.96 19.93
N ASN A 223 3.47 -16.96 19.06
CA ASN A 223 4.42 -16.53 18.05
C ASN A 223 4.76 -15.05 18.26
N VAL A 224 6.02 -14.68 18.05
CA VAL A 224 6.49 -13.29 18.09
C VAL A 224 7.41 -13.08 16.90
N THR A 225 7.10 -12.07 16.10
CA THR A 225 7.86 -11.72 14.89
C THR A 225 8.17 -10.23 14.92
N THR A 226 9.39 -9.85 14.52
CA THR A 226 9.87 -8.47 14.60
C THR A 226 10.52 -8.00 13.30
N GLY A 227 10.28 -6.74 12.93
CA GLY A 227 10.96 -6.05 11.84
C GLY A 227 11.64 -4.77 12.33
N ASP A 228 12.89 -4.56 11.92
CA ASP A 228 13.68 -3.36 12.27
C ASP A 228 13.85 -2.46 11.04
N PHE A 229 13.68 -1.16 11.23
CA PHE A 229 13.78 -0.13 10.21
C PHE A 229 14.74 0.97 10.66
N ASN A 230 15.48 1.54 9.70
CA ASN A 230 16.20 2.79 9.89
C ASN A 230 15.33 3.92 9.34
N VAL A 231 15.11 4.97 10.11
CA VAL A 231 14.37 6.15 9.66
C VAL A 231 15.23 6.93 8.65
N PRO A 232 14.81 7.05 7.39
CA PRO A 232 15.63 7.70 6.36
C PRO A 232 15.52 9.22 6.36
N TYR A 233 14.43 9.76 6.92
CA TYR A 233 14.13 11.20 6.94
C TYR A 233 13.60 11.62 8.30
N SER A 234 14.02 12.80 8.76
CA SER A 234 13.47 13.37 10.00
C SER A 234 12.05 13.88 9.75
N GLY A 235 11.16 13.60 10.70
CA GLY A 235 9.79 14.13 10.69
C GLY A 235 9.04 13.77 11.97
N THR A 236 7.72 13.82 11.89
CA THR A 236 6.83 13.57 13.02
C THR A 236 5.79 12.55 12.63
N LEU A 237 5.69 11.46 13.41
CA LEU A 237 4.59 10.51 13.30
C LEU A 237 3.38 11.10 14.04
N LEU A 238 2.25 11.24 13.35
CA LEU A 238 1.04 11.88 13.89
C LEU A 238 0.06 10.88 14.52
N GLY A 239 0.19 9.62 14.15
CA GLY A 239 -0.61 8.52 14.66
C GLY A 239 -0.25 7.23 13.95
N VAL A 240 -0.71 6.12 14.51
CA VAL A 240 -0.45 4.77 14.00
C VAL A 240 -1.69 3.89 14.16
N GLY A 241 -2.05 3.18 13.10
CA GLY A 241 -2.98 2.06 13.10
C GLY A 241 -2.24 0.76 12.79
N GLY A 242 -2.97 -0.35 12.70
CA GLY A 242 -2.33 -1.63 12.42
C GLY A 242 -3.23 -2.64 11.74
N HIS A 243 -2.59 -3.68 11.21
CA HIS A 243 -3.25 -4.79 10.57
C HIS A 243 -2.63 -6.11 11.08
N LEU A 244 -3.52 -7.01 11.51
CA LEU A 244 -3.24 -8.36 11.97
C LEU A 244 -4.31 -9.29 11.41
N HIS A 245 -3.95 -10.56 11.23
CA HIS A 245 -4.89 -11.63 10.93
C HIS A 245 -5.50 -12.21 12.22
N ASP A 246 -6.35 -13.23 12.07
CA ASP A 246 -6.83 -14.05 13.18
C ASP A 246 -5.65 -14.51 14.07
N TYR A 247 -5.92 -14.59 15.37
CA TYR A 247 -4.99 -14.92 16.45
C TYR A 247 -3.98 -13.82 16.83
N GLY A 248 -3.90 -12.74 16.05
CA GLY A 248 -3.04 -11.59 16.35
C GLY A 248 -3.50 -10.92 17.64
N GLN A 249 -2.62 -10.79 18.63
CA GLN A 249 -2.94 -10.19 19.92
C GLN A 249 -2.65 -8.68 19.90
N GLU A 250 -1.47 -8.30 19.40
CA GLU A 250 -0.97 -6.93 19.47
C GLU A 250 0.12 -6.63 18.44
N LEU A 251 0.27 -5.34 18.16
CA LEU A 251 1.45 -4.76 17.53
C LEU A 251 2.13 -3.78 18.50
N VAL A 252 3.44 -3.83 18.59
CA VAL A 252 4.25 -2.87 19.37
C VAL A 252 5.22 -2.17 18.43
N LEU A 253 5.19 -0.83 18.45
CA LEU A 253 6.17 0.01 17.77
C LEU A 253 7.10 0.63 18.81
N PHE A 254 8.40 0.40 18.66
CA PHE A 254 9.41 0.74 19.67
C PHE A 254 10.62 1.44 19.03
N ASN A 255 11.09 2.53 19.62
CA ASN A 255 12.30 3.21 19.22
C ASN A 255 13.51 2.58 19.91
N LEU A 256 14.27 1.78 19.17
CA LEU A 256 15.47 1.10 19.67
C LEU A 256 16.61 2.07 19.99
N THR A 257 16.70 3.21 19.28
CA THR A 257 17.75 4.20 19.52
C THR A 257 17.55 4.92 20.85
N ARG A 258 16.29 5.22 21.19
CA ARG A 258 15.93 5.94 22.43
C ARG A 258 15.52 5.02 23.59
N ASN A 259 15.38 3.72 23.32
CA ASN A 259 14.84 2.74 24.24
C ASN A 259 13.46 3.15 24.80
N GLU A 260 12.54 3.47 23.90
CA GLU A 260 11.25 4.06 24.22
C GLU A 260 10.12 3.41 23.41
N GLU A 261 9.01 3.09 24.06
CA GLU A 261 7.80 2.65 23.37
C GLU A 261 7.12 3.82 22.67
N ILE A 262 6.80 3.64 21.38
CA ILE A 262 6.08 4.63 20.59
C ILE A 262 4.57 4.43 20.76
N ALA A 263 4.12 3.20 20.56
CA ALA A 263 2.74 2.77 20.77
C ALA A 263 2.62 1.23 20.86
N THR A 264 1.59 0.79 21.59
CA THR A 264 1.08 -0.58 21.58
C THR A 264 -0.36 -0.59 21.09
N LEU A 265 -0.64 -1.43 20.09
CA LEU A 265 -1.95 -1.59 19.46
C LEU A 265 -2.51 -2.97 19.82
N HIS A 266 -3.34 -3.03 20.86
CA HIS A 266 -4.03 -4.27 21.24
C HIS A 266 -5.24 -4.51 20.34
N SER A 267 -5.24 -5.65 19.65
CA SER A 267 -6.38 -6.06 18.83
C SER A 267 -7.62 -6.37 19.68
N LYS A 268 -8.79 -6.29 19.05
CA LYS A 268 -10.01 -6.89 19.59
C LYS A 268 -10.25 -8.23 18.89
N LEU A 269 -10.38 -9.29 19.68
CA LEU A 269 -10.67 -10.64 19.19
C LEU A 269 -12.06 -11.11 19.62
N ALA A 270 -12.74 -11.82 18.74
CA ALA A 270 -13.92 -12.61 19.07
C ALA A 270 -13.50 -13.98 19.64
N PRO A 271 -14.43 -14.75 20.24
CA PRO A 271 -14.17 -16.13 20.62
C PRO A 271 -13.59 -16.94 19.46
N GLY A 272 -12.67 -17.85 19.76
CA GLY A 272 -11.94 -18.61 18.74
C GLY A 272 -10.76 -17.87 18.11
N GLY A 273 -10.45 -16.64 18.53
CA GLY A 273 -9.26 -15.89 18.10
C GLY A 273 -9.47 -15.06 16.83
N ARG A 274 -10.71 -14.89 16.37
CA ARG A 274 -10.99 -14.13 15.16
C ARG A 274 -10.76 -12.62 15.36
N ILE A 275 -10.05 -11.97 14.44
CA ILE A 275 -9.83 -10.52 14.46
C ILE A 275 -11.16 -9.77 14.25
N VAL A 276 -11.42 -8.77 15.08
CA VAL A 276 -12.62 -7.92 15.00
C VAL A 276 -12.26 -6.49 14.64
N SER A 277 -11.24 -5.92 15.29
CA SER A 277 -10.78 -4.55 15.03
C SER A 277 -9.34 -4.36 15.47
N MET A 278 -8.66 -3.39 14.87
CA MET A 278 -7.38 -2.87 15.35
C MET A 278 -7.55 -1.40 15.74
N PRO A 279 -6.94 -0.95 16.85
CA PRO A 279 -7.04 0.45 17.25
C PRO A 279 -6.19 1.34 16.36
N ILE A 280 -6.60 2.61 16.26
CA ILE A 280 -5.77 3.71 15.75
C ILE A 280 -5.43 4.59 16.94
N VAL A 281 -4.14 4.85 17.14
CA VAL A 281 -3.63 5.74 18.18
C VAL A 281 -3.17 7.04 17.53
N SER A 282 -3.78 8.16 17.93
CA SER A 282 -3.33 9.50 17.55
C SER A 282 -2.28 9.99 18.55
N PHE A 283 -1.34 10.80 18.06
CA PHE A 283 -0.33 11.48 18.86
C PHE A 283 -0.50 13.01 18.83
N LEU A 284 -1.59 13.52 18.22
CA LEU A 284 -1.79 14.96 18.01
C LEU A 284 -1.92 15.75 19.33
N ASP A 285 -2.49 15.13 20.36
CA ASP A 285 -2.63 15.68 21.72
C ASP A 285 -1.27 16.05 22.36
N ARG A 286 -0.20 15.38 21.95
CA ARG A 286 1.18 15.61 22.37
C ARG A 286 2.09 16.17 21.27
N GLY A 287 1.53 16.69 20.19
CA GLY A 287 2.27 17.29 19.08
C GLY A 287 2.94 16.29 18.12
N GLY A 288 2.62 15.01 18.23
CA GLY A 288 3.19 13.91 17.45
C GLY A 288 4.41 13.25 18.10
N TYR A 289 4.81 12.09 17.57
CA TYR A 289 6.05 11.42 17.97
C TYR A 289 7.18 11.80 17.01
N ARG A 290 8.19 12.51 17.53
CA ARG A 290 9.32 12.98 16.73
C ARG A 290 10.25 11.81 16.37
N LEU A 291 10.50 11.64 15.07
CA LEU A 291 11.47 10.71 14.51
C LEU A 291 12.65 11.48 13.92
N LYS A 292 13.87 11.07 14.26
CA LYS A 292 15.09 11.62 13.66
C LYS A 292 15.67 10.64 12.63
N GLN A 293 16.19 11.20 11.54
CA GLN A 293 16.97 10.42 10.57
C GLN A 293 18.07 9.60 11.27
N GLY A 294 18.17 8.33 10.90
CA GLY A 294 19.11 7.37 11.48
C GLY A 294 18.61 6.65 12.75
N GLU A 295 17.47 7.05 13.32
CA GLU A 295 16.87 6.29 14.42
C GLU A 295 16.40 4.91 13.95
N ARG A 296 16.45 3.94 14.87
CA ARG A 296 16.05 2.55 14.63
C ARG A 296 14.70 2.29 15.26
N ILE A 297 13.73 1.88 14.46
CA ILE A 297 12.37 1.57 14.90
C ILE A 297 12.11 0.08 14.71
N ARG A 298 11.54 -0.56 15.72
CA ARG A 298 11.11 -1.96 15.69
C ARG A 298 9.60 -2.03 15.71
N VAL A 299 9.03 -2.81 14.79
CA VAL A 299 7.66 -3.33 14.90
C VAL A 299 7.73 -4.76 15.40
N THR A 300 6.84 -5.13 16.32
CA THR A 300 6.69 -6.49 16.85
C THR A 300 5.24 -6.90 16.75
N ALA A 301 4.96 -8.06 16.17
CA ALA A 301 3.63 -8.68 16.17
C ALA A 301 3.63 -9.89 17.09
N THR A 302 2.68 -9.96 18.00
CA THR A 302 2.46 -11.13 18.88
C THR A 302 1.17 -11.84 18.48
N TYR A 303 1.24 -13.15 18.32
CA TYR A 303 0.11 -14.02 17.97
C TYR A 303 -0.02 -15.16 18.97
N ASP A 304 -1.24 -15.68 19.13
CA ASP A 304 -1.52 -16.91 19.90
C ASP A 304 -2.42 -17.86 19.09
N ASN A 305 -1.78 -18.74 18.32
CA ASN A 305 -2.46 -19.69 17.44
C ASN A 305 -3.01 -20.89 18.24
N ARG A 306 -4.31 -20.84 18.53
CA ARG A 306 -5.02 -21.83 19.36
C ARG A 306 -5.51 -23.06 18.60
N THR A 307 -5.22 -23.16 17.30
CA THR A 307 -5.73 -24.25 16.45
C THR A 307 -5.07 -25.60 16.71
N GLY A 308 -3.92 -25.61 17.38
CA GLY A 308 -3.07 -26.80 17.53
C GLY A 308 -2.39 -27.22 16.22
N LYS A 309 -2.51 -26.44 15.14
CA LYS A 309 -1.96 -26.73 13.81
C LYS A 309 -1.03 -25.62 13.33
N HIS A 310 -0.14 -25.98 12.42
CA HIS A 310 0.61 -24.99 11.65
C HIS A 310 -0.33 -24.28 10.67
N LEU A 311 -0.25 -22.95 10.60
CA LEU A 311 -1.01 -22.14 9.65
C LEU A 311 -0.02 -21.52 8.67
N THR A 312 -0.04 -21.98 7.42
CA THR A 312 0.79 -21.41 6.35
C THR A 312 0.23 -20.06 5.92
N ASP A 313 1.10 -19.05 5.78
CA ASP A 313 0.72 -17.65 5.48
C ASP A 313 -0.42 -17.13 6.40
N GLY A 314 -0.47 -17.63 7.63
CA GLY A 314 -1.54 -17.35 8.58
C GLY A 314 -1.48 -15.97 9.22
N ALA A 315 -0.39 -15.21 9.03
CA ALA A 315 -0.18 -13.93 9.69
C ALA A 315 0.34 -12.83 8.76
N MET A 316 0.01 -11.60 9.16
CA MET A 316 0.64 -10.34 8.74
C MET A 316 0.86 -9.48 9.99
N GLY A 317 1.88 -8.62 10.00
CA GLY A 317 2.16 -7.78 11.17
C GLY A 317 2.61 -6.40 10.75
N ILE A 318 1.65 -5.48 10.59
CA ILE A 318 1.92 -4.18 9.97
C ILE A 318 1.40 -3.06 10.86
N ALA A 319 2.28 -2.13 11.23
CA ALA A 319 1.90 -0.85 11.82
C ALA A 319 2.01 0.25 10.75
N VAL A 320 0.90 0.94 10.49
CA VAL A 320 0.79 1.98 9.46
C VAL A 320 0.62 3.32 10.13
N GLY A 321 1.36 4.35 9.72
CA GLY A 321 1.31 5.64 10.41
C GLY A 321 1.38 6.84 9.49
N TYR A 322 0.84 7.97 9.94
CA TYR A 322 0.89 9.22 9.20
C TYR A 322 2.16 9.99 9.54
N PHE A 323 3.12 10.01 8.63
CA PHE A 323 4.39 10.71 8.80
C PHE A 323 4.37 12.06 8.11
N LEU A 324 4.76 13.08 8.87
CA LEU A 324 4.88 14.46 8.44
C LEU A 324 6.38 14.81 8.36
N PRO A 325 6.97 14.95 7.16
CA PRO A 325 8.38 15.26 7.02
C PRO A 325 8.68 16.67 7.51
N ASP A 326 9.92 16.88 7.98
CA ASP A 326 10.43 18.24 8.23
C ASP A 326 10.64 19.01 6.91
N ASP A 327 11.01 18.28 5.85
CA ASP A 327 11.27 18.80 4.51
C ASP A 327 10.49 17.97 3.47
N ASP A 328 9.40 18.53 2.96
CA ASP A 328 8.51 17.90 1.97
C ASP A 328 9.21 17.65 0.62
N SER A 329 10.29 18.39 0.32
CA SER A 329 11.04 18.20 -0.93
C SER A 329 11.71 16.83 -1.00
N GLN A 330 12.03 16.22 0.15
CA GLN A 330 12.59 14.87 0.24
C GLN A 330 11.60 13.80 -0.22
N MET A 331 10.31 13.97 0.09
CA MET A 331 9.25 13.07 -0.37
C MET A 331 8.93 13.31 -1.85
N THR A 332 9.02 14.57 -2.30
CA THR A 332 8.91 14.90 -3.73
C THR A 332 10.01 14.25 -4.56
N ALA A 333 11.23 14.14 -4.03
CA ALA A 333 12.36 13.48 -4.70
C ALA A 333 12.17 11.95 -4.87
N LEU A 334 11.28 11.33 -4.09
CA LEU A 334 10.93 9.91 -4.21
C LEU A 334 9.91 9.61 -5.33
N ARG A 335 9.47 10.64 -6.06
CA ARG A 335 8.57 10.43 -7.21
C ARG A 335 9.30 9.66 -8.31
N ARG A 336 8.64 8.63 -8.81
CA ARG A 336 9.12 7.82 -9.93
C ARG A 336 8.88 8.56 -11.24
N LYS A 337 9.76 8.34 -12.22
CA LYS A 337 9.49 8.77 -13.59
C LYS A 337 8.32 7.93 -14.09
N GLN A 338 7.33 8.59 -14.69
CA GLN A 338 6.27 7.88 -15.40
C GLN A 338 6.82 7.57 -16.80
N ASP A 339 6.84 6.29 -17.16
CA ASP A 339 7.19 5.80 -18.50
C ASP A 339 6.03 6.02 -19.48
#